data_AF-A0A4V1UDE5-F1
#
_entry.id   AF-A0A4V1UDE5-F1
#
_cell.length_a   1.000
_cell.length_b   1.000
_cell.length_c   1.000
_cell.angle_alpha   90.00
_cell.angle_beta   90.00
_cell.angle_gamma   90.00
#
_symmetry.space_group_name_H-M   'P 1'
#
loop_
_entity.id
_entity.type
_entity.pdbx_description
1 polymer ?
#
loop_
_entity_poly.entity_id
_entity_poly.type
_entity_poly.pdbx_seq_one_letter_code
_entity_poly.pdbx_strand_id
1 'polypeptide(L)'
;MSDLIYDQLAQALRDIRLRLGDGILADRRRLSSLLMDSAPEAKREIRVIGTALDEGVPAALKGAERHLLGMEMDRQANRLESSTGLRLDIALQVVRVLTYALDLGPLPSVYQGSQSTAPTPSNDGWAGISQPAATPQPVNYAPQPVYQPQPAYTQAPAYPAPVQPPGPLGRLPFDRKYLFAGGGLAIAAVAGLLILKPFDKPAGPDPKGPVSEQTANYAGELNDLGVQAKPTLESNVGSPTPLDIPVGRRIATTDLQKLIAQDPSTLLVDVLADSHATTLQNAIYLPLVGYPGTTNDSIQGQVVTQLKTAVGNQPQRPMVFFCAGAMCWESYNAVLRAGAAGYRNVYWYRGGLASWQAAGLPFQPLPSATAPKAGSANMMFGP
;
A
#
# COMPACT_ATOMS: atom_id res chain seq x y z
N MET A 1 4.79 22.30 20.20
CA MET A 1 4.97 21.88 21.61
C MET A 1 4.00 20.75 21.98
N SER A 2 2.73 20.83 21.55
CA SER A 2 1.75 19.74 21.69
C SER A 2 2.17 18.43 21.05
N ASP A 3 2.89 18.45 19.93
CA ASP A 3 3.18 17.21 19.17
C ASP A 3 4.18 16.31 19.89
N LEU A 4 5.09 16.92 20.66
CA LEU A 4 5.99 16.19 21.55
C LEU A 4 5.24 15.55 22.73
N ILE A 5 4.13 16.15 23.17
CA ILE A 5 3.35 15.64 24.31
C ILE A 5 2.66 14.34 23.95
N TYR A 6 2.13 14.23 22.72
CA TYR A 6 1.47 13.01 22.26
C TYR A 6 2.47 11.89 22.03
N ASP A 7 3.66 12.19 21.53
CA ASP A 7 4.74 11.19 21.42
C ASP A 7 5.17 10.65 22.79
N GLN A 8 5.34 11.53 23.78
CA GLN A 8 5.67 11.14 25.17
C GLN A 8 4.57 10.28 25.78
N LEU A 9 3.30 10.65 25.62
CA LEU A 9 2.16 9.87 26.08
C LEU A 9 2.07 8.52 25.38
N ALA A 10 2.36 8.46 24.08
CA ALA A 10 2.37 7.22 23.31
C ALA A 10 3.43 6.24 23.82
N GLN A 11 4.64 6.73 24.10
CA GLN A 11 5.72 5.94 24.69
C GLN A 11 5.39 5.49 26.12
N ALA A 12 4.93 6.40 26.98
CA ALA A 12 4.56 6.07 28.36
C ALA A 12 3.44 5.03 28.41
N LEU A 13 2.41 5.19 27.56
CA LEU A 13 1.29 4.24 27.48
C LEU A 13 1.77 2.86 27.00
N ARG A 14 2.66 2.83 26.01
CA ARG A 14 3.27 1.59 25.52
C ARG A 14 4.04 0.87 26.63
N ASP A 15 4.89 1.58 27.35
CA ASP A 15 5.72 1.02 28.41
C ASP A 15 4.87 0.48 29.57
N ILE A 16 3.81 1.20 29.95
CA ILE A 16 2.84 0.74 30.94
C ILE A 16 2.16 -0.56 30.48
N ARG A 17 1.71 -0.62 29.22
CA ARG A 17 1.06 -1.80 28.64
C ARG A 17 2.01 -2.99 28.58
N LEU A 18 3.27 -2.79 28.16
CA LEU A 18 4.26 -3.87 28.11
C LEU A 18 4.58 -4.42 29.51
N ARG A 19 4.58 -3.56 30.54
CA ARG A 19 4.84 -3.96 31.93
C ARG A 19 3.65 -4.66 32.60
N LEU A 20 2.42 -4.22 32.33
CA LEU A 20 1.22 -4.65 33.05
C LEU A 20 0.28 -5.54 32.23
N GLY A 21 0.58 -5.72 30.94
CA GLY A 21 -0.24 -6.46 29.98
C GLY A 21 -1.39 -5.62 29.41
N ASP A 22 -2.04 -6.17 28.38
CA ASP A 22 -3.11 -5.51 27.63
C ASP A 22 -4.36 -5.18 28.47
N GLY A 23 -4.57 -5.90 29.57
CA GLY A 23 -5.72 -5.69 30.47
C GLY A 23 -5.74 -4.29 31.10
N ILE A 24 -4.60 -3.59 31.16
CA ILE A 24 -4.55 -2.22 31.72
C ILE A 24 -5.38 -1.22 30.91
N LEU A 25 -5.61 -1.48 29.62
CA LEU A 25 -6.40 -0.60 28.74
C LEU A 25 -7.90 -0.63 29.08
N ALA A 26 -8.36 -1.64 29.83
CA ALA A 26 -9.74 -1.72 30.33
C ALA A 26 -9.92 -0.97 31.68
N ASP A 27 -8.83 -0.62 32.38
CA ASP A 27 -8.88 0.07 33.67
C ASP A 27 -8.47 1.54 33.50
N ARG A 28 -9.43 2.36 33.05
CA ARG A 28 -9.24 3.80 32.83
C ARG A 28 -8.63 4.51 34.03
N ARG A 29 -9.09 4.20 35.26
CA ARG A 29 -8.66 4.91 36.47
C ARG A 29 -7.19 4.63 36.74
N ARG A 30 -6.83 3.34 36.78
CA ARG A 30 -5.45 2.93 37.05
C ARG A 30 -4.49 3.42 35.97
N LEU A 31 -4.89 3.32 34.70
CA LEU A 31 -4.06 3.79 33.60
C LEU A 31 -3.86 5.31 33.63
N SER A 32 -4.92 6.08 33.91
CA SER A 32 -4.83 7.54 34.02
C SER A 32 -3.86 7.97 35.13
N SER A 33 -3.89 7.30 36.29
CA SER A 33 -2.94 7.58 37.37
C SER A 33 -1.49 7.31 36.95
N LEU A 34 -1.23 6.16 36.32
CA LEU A 34 0.13 5.81 35.87
C LEU A 34 0.64 6.75 34.77
N LEU A 35 -0.23 7.20 33.87
CA LEU A 35 0.13 8.21 32.88
C LEU A 35 0.38 9.58 33.52
N MET A 36 -0.37 9.97 34.55
CA MET A 36 -0.11 11.21 35.29
C MET A 36 1.21 11.18 36.05
N ASP A 37 1.64 10.02 36.54
CA ASP A 37 2.95 9.86 37.16
C ASP A 37 4.09 9.98 36.13
N SER A 38 3.85 9.58 34.88
CA SER A 38 4.85 9.57 33.81
C SER A 38 4.92 10.89 33.03
N ALA A 39 3.79 11.59 32.89
CA ALA A 39 3.63 12.82 32.13
C ALA A 39 2.69 13.80 32.86
N PRO A 40 3.13 14.37 34.01
CA PRO A 40 2.28 15.18 34.90
C PRO A 40 1.77 16.49 34.26
N GLU A 41 2.43 16.99 33.22
CA GLU A 41 2.05 18.17 32.44
C GLU A 41 0.87 17.90 31.48
N ALA A 42 0.65 16.64 31.08
CA ALA A 42 -0.30 16.25 30.03
C ALA A 42 -1.71 15.91 30.54
N LYS A 43 -2.17 16.58 31.61
CA LYS A 43 -3.42 16.22 32.33
C LYS A 43 -4.66 16.26 31.44
N ARG A 44 -4.70 17.17 30.46
CA ARG A 44 -5.86 17.32 29.56
C ARG A 44 -5.90 16.15 28.59
N GLU A 45 -4.77 15.84 27.98
CA GLU A 45 -4.58 14.78 27.00
C GLU A 45 -4.82 13.41 27.63
N ILE A 46 -4.32 13.16 28.84
CA ILE A 46 -4.59 11.93 29.60
C ILE A 46 -6.09 11.73 29.83
N ARG A 47 -6.83 12.81 30.12
CA ARG A 47 -8.29 12.73 30.28
C ARG A 47 -8.96 12.31 28.98
N VAL A 48 -8.54 12.87 27.84
CA VAL A 48 -9.09 12.54 26.52
C VAL A 48 -8.73 11.11 26.11
N ILE A 49 -7.51 10.65 26.38
CA ILE A 49 -7.13 9.23 26.22
C ILE A 49 -8.08 8.36 27.03
N GLY A 50 -8.35 8.71 28.29
CA GLY A 50 -9.33 8.02 29.12
C GLY A 50 -10.72 7.92 28.48
N THR A 51 -11.21 9.00 27.86
CA THR A 51 -12.48 8.98 27.11
C THR A 51 -12.42 8.03 25.90
N ALA A 52 -11.30 8.01 25.17
CA ALA A 52 -11.13 7.09 24.04
C ALA A 52 -11.07 5.61 24.46
N LEU A 53 -10.57 5.31 25.66
CA LEU A 53 -10.65 3.97 26.25
C LEU A 53 -12.11 3.58 26.51
N ASP A 54 -12.89 4.47 27.12
CA ASP A 54 -14.31 4.23 27.42
C ASP A 54 -15.15 4.01 26.14
N GLU A 55 -14.81 4.70 25.04
CA GLU A 55 -15.45 4.50 23.72
C GLU A 55 -15.04 3.20 23.00
N GLY A 56 -14.08 2.46 23.55
CA GLY A 56 -13.62 1.17 23.02
C GLY A 56 -12.66 1.29 21.84
N VAL A 57 -12.01 2.45 21.66
CA VAL A 57 -11.05 2.69 20.56
C VAL A 57 -9.93 1.64 20.52
N PRO A 58 -9.30 1.21 21.64
CA PRO A 58 -8.23 0.20 21.57
C PRO A 58 -8.69 -1.15 21.01
N ALA A 59 -9.92 -1.57 21.34
CA ALA A 59 -10.47 -2.83 20.85
C ALA A 59 -10.76 -2.77 19.35
N ALA A 60 -11.31 -1.64 18.87
CA ALA A 60 -11.54 -1.39 17.46
C ALA A 60 -10.25 -1.39 16.65
N LEU A 61 -9.21 -0.70 17.14
CA LEU A 61 -7.90 -0.65 16.49
C LEU A 61 -7.22 -2.03 16.43
N LYS A 62 -7.29 -2.84 17.51
CA LYS A 62 -6.74 -4.21 17.50
C LYS A 62 -7.48 -5.15 16.57
N GLY A 63 -8.79 -4.94 16.37
CA GLY A 63 -9.62 -5.76 15.50
C GLY A 63 -9.53 -5.38 14.02
N ALA A 64 -8.93 -4.24 13.69
CA ALA A 64 -8.77 -3.79 12.33
C ALA A 64 -7.65 -4.56 11.63
N GLU A 65 -7.93 -4.99 10.39
CA GLU A 65 -6.88 -5.45 9.49
C GLU A 65 -5.90 -4.30 9.23
N ARG A 66 -4.60 -4.59 9.18
CA ARG A 66 -3.57 -3.55 9.11
C ARG A 66 -3.73 -2.69 7.85
N HIS A 67 -4.20 -3.29 6.76
CA HIS A 67 -4.47 -2.55 5.53
C HIS A 67 -5.67 -1.58 5.62
N LEU A 68 -6.57 -1.77 6.59
CA LEU A 68 -7.71 -0.89 6.88
C LEU A 68 -7.43 0.04 8.06
N LEU A 69 -6.29 -0.11 8.73
CA LEU A 69 -5.99 0.60 9.98
C LEU A 69 -6.09 2.11 9.84
N GLY A 70 -5.63 2.69 8.71
CA GLY A 70 -5.78 4.12 8.44
C GLY A 70 -7.25 4.57 8.42
N MET A 71 -8.12 3.83 7.73
CA MET A 71 -9.56 4.11 7.72
C MET A 71 -10.22 3.89 9.07
N GLU A 72 -9.79 2.87 9.82
CA GLU A 72 -10.31 2.64 11.17
C GLU A 72 -9.88 3.76 12.13
N MET A 73 -8.64 4.25 12.03
CA MET A 73 -8.18 5.39 12.79
C MET A 73 -9.02 6.64 12.51
N ASP A 74 -9.28 6.93 11.24
CA ASP A 74 -10.14 8.05 10.83
C ASP A 74 -11.58 7.85 11.33
N ARG A 75 -12.12 6.63 11.24
CA ARG A 75 -13.45 6.28 11.74
C ARG A 75 -13.55 6.50 13.25
N GLN A 76 -12.57 6.06 14.03
CA GLN A 76 -12.56 6.24 15.48
C GLN A 76 -12.38 7.72 15.87
N ALA A 77 -11.57 8.48 15.13
CA ALA A 77 -11.43 9.92 15.38
C ALA A 77 -12.76 10.68 15.13
N ASN A 78 -13.44 10.41 14.01
CA ASN A 78 -14.77 10.97 13.72
C ASN A 78 -15.83 10.53 14.74
N ARG A 79 -15.73 9.28 15.23
CA ARG A 79 -16.61 8.78 16.29
C ARG A 79 -16.38 9.53 17.60
N LEU A 80 -15.13 9.75 18.01
CA LEU A 80 -14.83 10.54 19.21
C LEU A 80 -15.34 11.97 19.09
N GLU A 81 -15.21 12.59 17.92
CA GLU A 81 -15.76 13.93 17.67
C GLU A 81 -17.28 13.96 17.83
N SER A 82 -17.99 13.07 17.15
CA SER A 82 -19.45 13.03 17.18
C SER A 82 -20.05 12.62 18.53
N SER A 83 -19.42 11.70 19.26
CA SER A 83 -19.92 11.18 20.54
C SER A 83 -19.57 12.06 21.74
N THR A 84 -18.42 12.75 21.71
CA THR A 84 -17.88 13.47 22.87
C THR A 84 -17.75 14.97 22.67
N GLY A 85 -17.95 15.45 21.43
CA GLY A 85 -17.73 16.86 21.04
C GLY A 85 -16.26 17.26 21.00
N LEU A 86 -15.34 16.28 21.02
CA LEU A 86 -13.91 16.53 20.91
C LEU A 86 -13.57 17.03 19.50
N ARG A 87 -12.72 18.04 19.37
CA ARG A 87 -12.28 18.48 18.04
C ARG A 87 -11.54 17.35 17.32
N LEU A 88 -11.78 17.21 16.02
CA LEU A 88 -11.18 16.16 15.19
C LEU A 88 -9.64 16.13 15.24
N ASP A 89 -8.98 17.29 15.32
CA ASP A 89 -7.52 17.39 15.42
C ASP A 89 -6.98 16.69 16.67
N ILE A 90 -7.64 16.86 17.81
CA ILE A 90 -7.28 16.23 19.08
C ILE A 90 -7.65 14.74 19.06
N ALA A 91 -8.83 14.40 18.50
CA ALA A 91 -9.28 13.02 18.36
C ALA A 91 -8.27 12.18 17.57
N LEU A 92 -7.79 12.72 16.44
CA LEU A 92 -6.77 12.07 15.61
C LEU A 92 -5.46 11.84 16.37
N GLN A 93 -4.99 12.82 17.15
CA GLN A 93 -3.76 12.63 17.94
C GLN A 93 -3.92 11.54 19.01
N VAL A 94 -5.07 11.51 19.69
CA VAL A 94 -5.35 10.48 20.71
C VAL A 94 -5.47 9.09 20.09
N VAL A 95 -6.12 8.96 18.94
CA VAL A 95 -6.16 7.71 18.18
C VAL A 95 -4.74 7.27 17.81
N ARG A 96 -3.89 8.18 17.31
CA ARG A 96 -2.48 7.87 16.98
C ARG A 96 -1.66 7.44 18.20
N VAL A 97 -1.87 8.06 19.36
CA VAL A 97 -1.26 7.63 20.64
C VAL A 97 -1.62 6.18 20.94
N LEU A 98 -2.91 5.85 20.86
CA LEU A 98 -3.38 4.48 21.10
C LEU A 98 -2.84 3.51 20.06
N THR A 99 -2.85 3.86 18.77
CA THR A 99 -2.29 3.05 17.68
C THR A 99 -0.82 2.73 17.92
N TYR A 100 0.00 3.73 18.28
CA TYR A 100 1.42 3.49 18.61
C TYR A 100 1.58 2.62 19.84
N ALA A 101 0.84 2.91 20.91
CA ALA A 101 0.96 2.17 22.16
C ALA A 101 0.61 0.68 21.99
N LEU A 102 -0.25 0.36 21.02
CA LEU A 102 -0.63 -0.99 20.63
C LEU A 102 0.35 -1.67 19.66
N ASP A 103 1.47 -1.04 19.32
CA ASP A 103 2.43 -1.48 18.29
C ASP A 103 1.80 -1.61 16.88
N LEU A 104 0.74 -0.84 16.59
CA LEU A 104 0.02 -0.89 15.31
C LEU A 104 0.49 0.19 14.31
N GLY A 105 1.17 1.23 14.78
CA GLY A 105 1.59 2.36 13.93
C GLY A 105 2.74 3.17 14.54
N PRO A 106 3.27 4.16 13.81
CA PRO A 106 4.37 5.02 14.26
C PRO A 106 3.91 6.06 15.29
N LEU A 107 4.88 6.79 15.84
CA LEU A 107 4.61 7.89 16.76
C LEU A 107 3.70 8.96 16.13
N PRO A 108 2.83 9.61 16.92
CA PRO A 108 1.93 10.67 16.45
C PRO A 108 2.61 11.77 15.60
N SER A 109 3.82 12.19 15.93
CA SER A 109 4.58 13.22 15.18
C SER A 109 4.89 12.83 13.73
N VAL A 110 5.04 11.53 13.43
CA VAL A 110 5.39 11.05 12.08
C VAL A 110 4.29 11.36 11.07
N TYR A 111 3.02 11.35 11.50
CA TYR A 111 1.87 11.67 10.64
C TYR A 111 1.75 13.16 10.32
N GLN A 112 2.46 14.03 11.04
CA GLN A 112 2.43 15.47 10.81
C GLN A 112 3.50 15.89 9.80
N GLY A 113 4.63 15.18 9.74
CA GLY A 113 5.66 15.38 8.72
C GLY A 113 5.20 15.09 7.29
N SER A 114 4.04 14.43 7.13
CA SER A 114 3.36 14.19 5.86
C SER A 114 2.25 15.21 5.54
N GLN A 115 1.93 16.11 6.48
CA GLN A 115 1.02 17.25 6.30
C GLN A 115 1.80 18.57 6.32
N SER A 116 2.71 18.76 5.37
CA SER A 116 3.22 20.09 5.01
C SER A 116 3.82 20.06 3.61
N THR A 117 2.98 20.39 2.62
CA THR A 117 3.28 21.25 1.47
C THR A 117 2.01 21.34 0.63
N ALA A 118 1.09 22.24 1.03
CA ALA A 118 0.32 22.90 -0.01
C ALA A 118 1.35 23.69 -0.85
N PRO A 119 1.42 23.51 -2.17
CA PRO A 119 2.32 24.31 -2.99
C PRO A 119 1.85 25.77 -2.86
N THR A 120 2.64 26.58 -2.17
CA THR A 120 2.63 28.02 -2.38
C THR A 120 2.92 28.23 -3.86
N PRO A 121 2.08 28.92 -4.64
CA PRO A 121 2.43 29.24 -6.00
C PRO A 121 3.69 30.12 -5.95
N SER A 122 4.82 29.56 -6.39
CA SER A 122 6.08 30.27 -6.56
C SER A 122 5.86 31.34 -7.62
N ASN A 123 5.93 32.58 -7.19
CA ASN A 123 5.61 33.76 -8.00
C ASN A 123 6.83 34.25 -8.78
N ASP A 124 7.58 33.34 -9.42
CA ASP A 124 8.79 33.69 -10.17
C ASP A 124 8.76 33.03 -11.55
N GLY A 125 8.50 33.83 -12.58
CA GLY A 125 8.78 33.41 -13.96
C GLY A 125 7.85 33.86 -15.08
N TRP A 126 7.15 35.00 -14.98
CA TRP A 126 6.64 35.70 -16.17
C TRP A 126 6.87 37.21 -16.03
N ALA A 127 8.07 37.66 -16.42
CA ALA A 127 8.37 39.07 -16.60
C ALA A 127 7.93 39.48 -18.02
N GLY A 128 6.75 40.07 -18.12
CA GLY A 128 6.19 40.64 -19.34
C GLY A 128 5.39 41.89 -19.03
N ILE A 129 6.10 43.01 -18.82
CA ILE A 129 5.72 44.40 -19.07
C ILE A 129 4.25 44.80 -18.79
N SER A 130 4.00 45.51 -17.69
CA SER A 130 3.10 46.68 -17.60
C SER A 130 3.31 47.44 -16.28
N GLN A 131 3.41 48.77 -16.38
CA GLN A 131 3.79 49.76 -15.34
C GLN A 131 2.76 49.90 -14.19
N PRO A 132 3.15 50.47 -13.04
CA PRO A 132 2.26 50.60 -11.87
C PRO A 132 1.26 51.75 -12.03
N ALA A 133 -0.03 51.45 -11.84
CA ALA A 133 -1.08 52.46 -11.66
C ALA A 133 -1.29 52.76 -10.17
N ALA A 134 -1.58 54.03 -9.90
CA ALA A 134 -1.57 54.71 -8.62
C ALA A 134 -2.59 54.19 -7.57
N THR A 135 -2.31 54.53 -6.32
CA THR A 135 -3.16 54.38 -5.13
C THR A 135 -4.52 55.08 -5.28
N PRO A 136 -5.65 54.40 -4.95
CA PRO A 136 -6.93 55.08 -4.74
C PRO A 136 -7.12 55.55 -3.29
N GLN A 137 -7.47 56.83 -3.16
CA GLN A 137 -8.04 57.49 -1.96
C GLN A 137 -9.49 57.00 -1.69
N PRO A 138 -10.07 57.26 -0.49
CA PRO A 138 -11.30 56.60 -0.04
C PRO A 138 -12.55 57.26 -0.60
N VAL A 139 -13.58 56.47 -0.92
CA VAL A 139 -14.92 56.98 -1.27
C VAL A 139 -16.05 56.27 -0.52
N ASN A 140 -17.00 57.13 -0.17
CA ASN A 140 -18.14 57.05 0.73
C ASN A 140 -19.17 55.95 0.39
N TYR A 141 -19.73 55.28 1.41
CA TYR A 141 -20.78 54.28 1.27
C TYR A 141 -22.15 54.92 1.01
N ALA A 142 -22.88 54.41 0.01
CA ALA A 142 -24.33 54.63 -0.17
C ALA A 142 -25.09 53.31 0.06
N PRO A 143 -26.31 53.34 0.62
CA PRO A 143 -27.02 52.15 1.14
C PRO A 143 -27.61 51.23 0.05
N GLN A 144 -27.62 49.93 0.37
CA GLN A 144 -28.10 48.82 -0.47
C GLN A 144 -29.63 48.81 -0.64
N PRO A 145 -30.17 48.36 -1.79
CA PRO A 145 -31.61 48.14 -1.97
C PRO A 145 -32.10 46.84 -1.31
N VAL A 146 -33.31 46.92 -0.78
CA VAL A 146 -34.07 45.87 -0.09
C VAL A 146 -34.53 44.78 -1.07
N TYR A 147 -34.33 43.51 -0.71
CA TYR A 147 -34.79 42.34 -1.48
C TYR A 147 -36.31 42.16 -1.33
N GLN A 148 -37.05 42.14 -2.44
CA GLN A 148 -38.44 41.69 -2.50
C GLN A 148 -38.50 40.19 -2.90
N PRO A 149 -39.43 39.39 -2.35
CA PRO A 149 -39.57 37.98 -2.71
C PRO A 149 -40.27 37.78 -4.07
N GLN A 150 -39.70 36.93 -4.94
CA GLN A 150 -40.26 36.53 -6.24
C GLN A 150 -41.26 35.36 -6.14
N PRO A 151 -42.25 35.26 -7.07
CA PRO A 151 -43.33 34.28 -7.03
C PRO A 151 -42.93 32.88 -7.52
N ALA A 152 -43.74 31.89 -7.14
CA ALA A 152 -43.56 30.45 -7.38
C ALA A 152 -43.41 30.09 -8.87
N TYR A 153 -42.35 29.33 -9.18
CA TYR A 153 -42.16 28.71 -10.50
C TYR A 153 -42.77 27.31 -10.54
N THR A 154 -43.66 27.13 -11.51
CA THR A 154 -44.22 25.87 -11.98
C THR A 154 -43.21 25.03 -12.77
N GLN A 155 -43.23 23.72 -12.49
CA GLN A 155 -42.76 22.56 -13.29
C GLN A 155 -41.24 22.33 -13.41
N ALA A 156 -40.83 21.15 -12.91
CA ALA A 156 -39.50 20.57 -13.01
C ALA A 156 -39.34 19.74 -14.31
N PRO A 157 -38.17 19.74 -14.97
CA PRO A 157 -37.88 18.82 -16.06
C PRO A 157 -37.65 17.38 -15.54
N ALA A 158 -38.14 16.41 -16.32
CA ALA A 158 -38.15 14.99 -15.99
C ALA A 158 -36.75 14.34 -16.03
N TYR A 159 -36.46 13.52 -15.02
CA TYR A 159 -35.29 12.63 -14.95
C TYR A 159 -35.49 11.39 -15.84
N PRO A 160 -34.43 10.87 -16.51
CA PRO A 160 -34.48 9.53 -17.09
C PRO A 160 -34.43 8.44 -16.01
N ALA A 161 -35.17 7.35 -16.24
CA ALA A 161 -35.40 6.26 -15.31
C ALA A 161 -34.15 5.37 -15.05
N PRO A 162 -34.06 4.71 -13.88
CA PRO A 162 -32.95 3.83 -13.52
C PRO A 162 -32.98 2.47 -14.24
N VAL A 163 -31.79 1.96 -14.55
CA VAL A 163 -31.56 0.64 -15.17
C VAL A 163 -31.69 -0.46 -14.10
N GLN A 164 -32.47 -1.50 -14.39
CA GLN A 164 -32.72 -2.64 -13.50
C GLN A 164 -31.66 -3.76 -13.66
N PRO A 165 -31.37 -4.55 -12.60
CA PRO A 165 -30.45 -5.69 -12.66
C PRO A 165 -31.09 -6.95 -13.29
N PRO A 166 -30.30 -7.90 -13.84
CA PRO A 166 -30.85 -9.08 -14.49
C PRO A 166 -31.26 -10.17 -13.48
N GLY A 167 -32.48 -10.69 -13.65
CA GLY A 167 -33.03 -11.91 -13.03
C GLY A 167 -32.96 -13.14 -13.95
N PRO A 168 -33.47 -14.31 -13.52
CA PRO A 168 -32.75 -15.58 -13.61
C PRO A 168 -32.94 -16.42 -14.89
N LEU A 169 -32.01 -17.38 -15.01
CA LEU A 169 -31.92 -18.49 -15.99
C LEU A 169 -33.25 -19.15 -16.36
N GLY A 170 -33.50 -19.29 -17.67
CA GLY A 170 -34.60 -20.07 -18.25
C GLY A 170 -34.28 -20.63 -19.64
N ARG A 171 -33.99 -21.94 -19.68
CA ARG A 171 -34.14 -22.96 -20.75
C ARG A 171 -33.92 -22.57 -22.23
N LEU A 172 -32.87 -23.15 -22.80
CA LEU A 172 -32.68 -23.36 -24.25
C LEU A 172 -33.51 -24.57 -24.75
N PRO A 173 -34.17 -24.46 -25.91
CA PRO A 173 -34.46 -25.62 -26.75
C PRO A 173 -33.38 -25.79 -27.84
N PHE A 174 -33.01 -27.04 -28.06
CA PHE A 174 -32.18 -27.50 -29.18
C PHE A 174 -32.86 -27.22 -30.52
N ASP A 175 -32.10 -26.78 -31.53
CA ASP A 175 -32.25 -27.40 -32.86
C ASP A 175 -30.96 -27.37 -33.69
N ARG A 176 -30.81 -28.44 -34.47
CA ARG A 176 -29.61 -28.94 -35.13
C ARG A 176 -29.89 -28.95 -36.62
N LYS A 177 -29.07 -28.25 -37.43
CA LYS A 177 -28.83 -28.36 -38.89
C LYS A 177 -28.04 -27.08 -39.25
N TYR A 178 -26.87 -27.08 -39.88
CA TYR A 178 -26.51 -27.70 -41.13
C TYR A 178 -24.99 -28.01 -41.20
N LEU A 179 -24.70 -29.20 -41.70
CA LEU A 179 -23.43 -29.60 -42.34
C LEU A 179 -23.34 -29.00 -43.75
N PHE A 180 -22.11 -28.98 -44.27
CA PHE A 180 -21.65 -29.32 -45.64
C PHE A 180 -20.74 -28.25 -46.25
N ALA A 181 -19.45 -28.60 -46.40
CA ALA A 181 -18.78 -28.97 -47.66
C ALA A 181 -18.30 -27.71 -48.39
N GLY A 182 -17.07 -27.54 -48.88
CA GLY A 182 -15.94 -28.34 -49.37
C GLY A 182 -14.99 -27.24 -49.95
N GLY A 183 -13.69 -27.38 -50.15
CA GLY A 183 -12.91 -28.46 -50.72
C GLY A 183 -11.89 -27.80 -51.68
N GLY A 184 -10.64 -28.30 -51.69
CA GLY A 184 -9.62 -28.08 -52.73
C GLY A 184 -8.94 -26.70 -52.72
N LEU A 185 -7.67 -26.52 -53.08
CA LEU A 185 -6.70 -27.40 -53.75
C LEU A 185 -5.29 -26.84 -53.55
N ALA A 186 -4.32 -27.74 -53.42
CA ALA A 186 -2.89 -27.49 -53.37
C ALA A 186 -2.30 -27.21 -54.77
N ILE A 187 -1.22 -26.43 -54.84
CA ILE A 187 -0.14 -26.62 -55.84
C ILE A 187 1.21 -26.43 -55.14
N ALA A 188 2.09 -27.39 -55.39
CA ALA A 188 3.40 -27.58 -54.81
C ALA A 188 4.54 -27.07 -55.71
N ALA A 189 5.76 -27.14 -55.14
CA ALA A 189 7.08 -27.32 -55.77
C ALA A 189 7.91 -26.06 -56.12
N VAL A 190 9.25 -26.00 -56.01
CA VAL A 190 10.35 -26.87 -55.50
C VAL A 190 11.66 -26.03 -55.54
N ALA A 191 12.62 -26.32 -54.63
CA ALA A 191 14.10 -26.06 -54.63
C ALA A 191 14.62 -24.62 -54.88
N GLY A 192 15.67 -24.08 -54.24
CA GLY A 192 16.75 -24.60 -53.40
C GLY A 192 18.08 -24.00 -53.90
N LEU A 193 18.82 -23.19 -53.10
CA LEU A 193 20.29 -23.09 -53.12
C LEU A 193 20.83 -22.15 -52.01
N LEU A 194 21.90 -22.58 -51.36
CA LEU A 194 22.72 -21.85 -50.37
C LEU A 194 23.67 -20.86 -51.05
N ILE A 195 23.68 -19.57 -50.66
CA ILE A 195 24.85 -18.66 -50.79
C ILE A 195 24.89 -17.67 -49.60
N LEU A 196 26.10 -17.43 -49.10
CA LEU A 196 26.51 -16.61 -47.94
C LEU A 196 26.18 -15.10 -48.07
N LYS A 197 25.98 -14.45 -46.90
CA LYS A 197 25.72 -13.01 -46.70
C LYS A 197 26.79 -12.08 -47.29
N PRO A 198 26.44 -10.81 -47.53
CA PRO A 198 26.90 -9.78 -46.58
C PRO A 198 25.78 -8.86 -46.06
N PHE A 199 26.10 -8.19 -44.96
CA PHE A 199 25.26 -7.26 -44.21
C PHE A 199 24.71 -6.11 -45.06
N ASP A 200 23.40 -5.94 -45.07
CA ASP A 200 22.73 -4.69 -45.42
C ASP A 200 21.84 -4.21 -44.27
N LYS A 201 21.88 -2.88 -44.05
CA LYS A 201 21.18 -2.11 -43.02
C LYS A 201 19.68 -2.45 -42.96
N PRO A 202 19.05 -2.53 -41.77
CA PRO A 202 17.60 -2.65 -41.72
C PRO A 202 16.95 -1.32 -42.12
N ALA A 203 16.22 -1.36 -43.23
CA ALA A 203 15.18 -0.41 -43.59
C ALA A 203 14.06 -0.44 -42.52
N GLY A 204 13.42 0.71 -42.30
CA GLY A 204 12.39 0.90 -41.28
C GLY A 204 11.17 -0.01 -41.47
N PRO A 205 10.42 -0.33 -40.39
CA PRO A 205 9.32 -1.27 -40.47
C PRO A 205 8.10 -0.65 -41.17
N ASP A 206 7.62 -1.37 -42.19
CA ASP A 206 6.26 -1.30 -42.72
C ASP A 206 5.21 -1.55 -41.61
N PRO A 207 4.01 -0.95 -41.71
CA PRO A 207 3.02 -0.98 -40.64
C PRO A 207 2.12 -2.20 -40.81
N LYS A 208 2.53 -3.37 -40.32
CA LYS A 208 1.65 -4.50 -39.97
C LYS A 208 2.43 -5.65 -39.30
N GLY A 209 2.41 -5.66 -37.96
CA GLY A 209 2.78 -6.79 -37.11
C GLY A 209 3.10 -6.37 -35.67
N PRO A 210 3.11 -7.33 -34.72
CA PRO A 210 1.97 -8.01 -34.11
C PRO A 210 1.30 -7.14 -33.01
N VAL A 211 0.10 -7.53 -32.59
CA VAL A 211 -0.65 -6.92 -31.48
C VAL A 211 0.24 -6.91 -30.22
N SER A 212 0.45 -5.73 -29.64
CA SER A 212 1.10 -5.57 -28.34
C SER A 212 0.36 -6.45 -27.31
N GLU A 213 1.03 -7.42 -26.70
CA GLU A 213 0.54 -8.11 -25.49
C GLU A 213 0.28 -7.02 -24.43
N GLN A 214 -0.98 -6.60 -24.27
CA GLN A 214 -1.37 -5.76 -23.14
C GLN A 214 -1.17 -6.57 -21.87
N THR A 215 -0.23 -6.14 -21.02
CA THR A 215 -0.09 -6.66 -19.66
C THR A 215 -1.44 -6.57 -18.98
N ALA A 216 -2.04 -7.74 -18.67
CA ALA A 216 -3.32 -7.79 -18.00
C ALA A 216 -3.21 -7.15 -16.60
N ASN A 217 -4.14 -6.27 -16.26
CA ASN A 217 -4.14 -5.53 -15.00
C ASN A 217 -4.90 -6.30 -13.91
N TYR A 218 -4.28 -7.34 -13.36
CA TYR A 218 -4.92 -8.18 -12.35
C TYR A 218 -5.07 -7.43 -11.02
N ALA A 219 -6.29 -7.39 -10.49
CA ALA A 219 -6.64 -6.74 -9.22
C ALA A 219 -6.09 -5.29 -9.07
N GLY A 220 -5.99 -4.55 -10.18
CA GLY A 220 -5.55 -3.16 -10.17
C GLY A 220 -4.05 -2.95 -9.87
N GLU A 221 -3.19 -3.96 -10.07
CA GLU A 221 -1.75 -3.84 -9.83
C GLU A 221 -1.06 -2.75 -10.65
N LEU A 222 -1.64 -2.37 -11.80
CA LEU A 222 -1.15 -1.31 -12.68
C LEU A 222 -1.86 0.03 -12.47
N ASN A 223 -2.85 0.10 -11.58
CA ASN A 223 -3.59 1.33 -11.34
C ASN A 223 -2.69 2.37 -10.65
N ASP A 224 -2.58 3.54 -11.28
CA ASP A 224 -1.99 4.71 -10.64
C ASP A 224 -2.95 5.24 -9.57
N LEU A 225 -2.45 5.32 -8.34
CA LEU A 225 -3.20 5.84 -7.21
C LEU A 225 -2.79 7.29 -6.85
N GLY A 226 -1.98 7.94 -7.70
CA GLY A 226 -1.56 9.33 -7.53
C GLY A 226 -0.51 9.53 -6.44
N VAL A 227 0.17 8.47 -6.01
CA VAL A 227 1.18 8.51 -4.95
C VAL A 227 2.58 8.52 -5.54
N GLN A 228 3.41 9.43 -5.05
CA GLN A 228 4.81 9.53 -5.45
C GLN A 228 5.68 8.49 -4.72
N ALA A 229 6.65 7.93 -5.44
CA ALA A 229 7.63 7.03 -4.86
C ALA A 229 8.52 7.77 -3.86
N LYS A 230 8.86 7.12 -2.74
CA LYS A 230 9.69 7.70 -1.68
C LYS A 230 10.81 6.75 -1.23
N PRO A 231 11.98 7.27 -0.84
CA PRO A 231 13.12 6.45 -0.40
C PRO A 231 13.01 5.98 1.05
N THR A 232 11.91 6.29 1.74
CA THR A 232 11.68 5.96 3.15
C THR A 232 10.58 4.90 3.30
N LEU A 233 10.63 4.14 4.39
CA LEU A 233 9.61 3.14 4.69
C LEU A 233 8.27 3.83 5.02
N GLU A 234 7.16 3.20 4.64
CA GLU A 234 5.81 3.60 5.03
C GLU A 234 5.38 2.85 6.28
N SER A 235 4.75 3.58 7.20
CA SER A 235 4.21 2.99 8.41
C SER A 235 2.69 2.74 8.33
N ASN A 236 1.96 3.53 7.55
CA ASN A 236 0.58 3.25 7.19
C ASN A 236 0.54 2.28 5.99
N VAL A 237 0.78 0.99 6.27
CA VAL A 237 1.01 0.02 5.21
C VAL A 237 -0.22 -0.38 4.41
N GLY A 238 -1.40 0.12 4.77
CA GLY A 238 -2.68 -0.07 4.07
C GLY A 238 -3.11 1.07 3.14
N SER A 239 -2.25 2.06 2.94
CA SER A 239 -2.57 3.25 2.16
C SER A 239 -2.27 3.07 0.66
N PRO A 240 -2.80 3.92 -0.22
CA PRO A 240 -2.41 3.94 -1.62
C PRO A 240 -0.87 3.92 -1.81
N THR A 241 -0.38 3.05 -2.69
CA THR A 241 1.06 2.91 -2.99
C THR A 241 1.39 3.52 -4.36
N PRO A 242 2.64 3.95 -4.60
CA PRO A 242 3.10 4.47 -5.90
C PRO A 242 3.10 3.39 -7.00
N LEU A 243 3.32 3.79 -8.25
CA LEU A 243 3.64 2.86 -9.34
C LEU A 243 5.13 2.56 -9.48
N ASP A 244 5.98 3.42 -8.93
CA ASP A 244 7.42 3.31 -9.02
C ASP A 244 8.04 3.10 -7.64
N ILE A 245 9.28 2.63 -7.64
CA ILE A 245 10.08 2.43 -6.42
C ILE A 245 11.51 2.93 -6.71
N PRO A 246 12.12 3.72 -5.82
CA PRO A 246 13.42 4.33 -6.09
C PRO A 246 14.59 3.32 -6.06
N VAL A 247 14.35 2.13 -5.51
CA VAL A 247 15.33 1.05 -5.43
C VAL A 247 14.69 -0.24 -5.91
N GLY A 248 15.39 -0.99 -6.75
CA GLY A 248 14.83 -2.19 -7.36
C GLY A 248 13.94 -1.89 -8.57
N ARG A 249 13.05 -2.82 -8.88
CA ARG A 249 12.16 -2.72 -10.05
C ARG A 249 10.76 -3.21 -9.69
N ARG A 250 9.72 -2.48 -10.09
CA ARG A 250 8.36 -3.04 -10.06
C ARG A 250 8.25 -4.17 -11.08
N ILE A 251 7.52 -5.23 -10.72
CA ILE A 251 7.17 -6.34 -11.63
C ILE A 251 5.67 -6.59 -11.56
N ALA A 252 5.03 -6.79 -12.71
CA ALA A 252 3.61 -7.15 -12.81
C ALA A 252 3.43 -8.67 -12.87
N THR A 253 2.21 -9.16 -12.64
CA THR A 253 1.93 -10.61 -12.56
C THR A 253 2.42 -11.38 -13.79
N THR A 254 2.16 -10.88 -15.00
CA THR A 254 2.59 -11.58 -16.24
C THR A 254 4.11 -11.66 -16.36
N ASP A 255 4.82 -10.61 -15.96
CA ASP A 255 6.28 -10.54 -16.04
C ASP A 255 6.92 -11.36 -14.93
N LEU A 256 6.27 -11.46 -13.76
CA LEU A 256 6.69 -12.35 -12.68
C LEU A 256 6.59 -13.82 -13.12
N GLN A 257 5.53 -14.22 -13.81
CA GLN A 257 5.44 -15.57 -14.38
C GLN A 257 6.58 -15.84 -15.37
N LYS A 258 6.87 -14.87 -16.25
CA LYS A 258 7.99 -14.97 -17.21
C LYS A 258 9.33 -15.10 -16.48
N LEU A 259 9.55 -14.31 -15.42
CA LEU A 259 10.76 -14.37 -14.59
C LEU A 259 10.92 -15.74 -13.92
N ILE A 260 9.86 -16.28 -13.29
CA ILE A 260 9.90 -17.59 -12.62
C ILE A 260 10.15 -18.72 -13.62
N ALA A 261 9.55 -18.64 -14.81
CA ALA A 261 9.77 -19.64 -15.87
C ALA A 261 11.21 -19.61 -16.43
N GLN A 262 11.82 -18.42 -16.50
CA GLN A 262 13.20 -18.24 -16.98
C GLN A 262 14.24 -18.58 -15.91
N ASP A 263 13.97 -18.21 -14.67
CA ASP A 263 14.85 -18.44 -13.53
C ASP A 263 14.08 -19.07 -12.36
N PRO A 264 13.99 -20.42 -12.31
CA PRO A 264 13.36 -21.14 -11.21
C PRO A 264 14.05 -20.94 -9.86
N SER A 265 15.25 -20.33 -9.81
CA SER A 265 15.94 -19.98 -8.57
C SER A 265 15.46 -18.65 -7.96
N THR A 266 14.57 -17.92 -8.66
CA THR A 266 13.93 -16.69 -8.16
C THR A 266 13.37 -16.91 -6.76
N LEU A 267 13.81 -16.09 -5.80
CA LEU A 267 13.31 -16.12 -4.44
C LEU A 267 12.02 -15.29 -4.35
N LEU A 268 10.90 -15.97 -4.14
CA LEU A 268 9.62 -15.32 -3.82
C LEU A 268 9.52 -15.16 -2.30
N VAL A 269 9.35 -13.93 -1.84
CA VAL A 269 9.33 -13.58 -0.41
C VAL A 269 8.00 -12.95 -0.06
N ASP A 270 7.20 -13.69 0.69
CA ASP A 270 5.99 -13.20 1.33
C ASP A 270 6.37 -12.42 2.58
N VAL A 271 6.03 -11.13 2.59
CA VAL A 271 6.30 -10.23 3.72
C VAL A 271 5.04 -9.74 4.41
N LEU A 272 3.87 -10.32 4.11
CA LEU A 272 2.60 -9.91 4.68
C LEU A 272 2.53 -10.27 6.18
N ALA A 273 2.47 -9.27 7.05
CA ALA A 273 2.39 -9.49 8.49
C ALA A 273 1.00 -9.99 8.94
N ASP A 274 -0.05 -9.57 8.22
CA ASP A 274 -1.42 -10.00 8.51
C ASP A 274 -1.59 -11.50 8.28
N SER A 275 -2.42 -12.14 9.11
CA SER A 275 -2.64 -13.58 9.04
C SER A 275 -3.28 -13.97 7.71
N HIS A 276 -2.70 -14.96 7.04
CA HIS A 276 -3.22 -15.54 5.81
C HIS A 276 -2.83 -17.02 5.73
N ALA A 277 -3.68 -17.83 5.10
CA ALA A 277 -3.51 -19.29 5.09
C ALA A 277 -2.59 -19.80 3.97
N THR A 278 -2.42 -19.02 2.91
CA THR A 278 -1.81 -19.46 1.65
C THR A 278 -0.95 -18.39 1.02
N THR A 279 0.16 -18.78 0.41
CA THR A 279 1.10 -17.91 -0.29
C THR A 279 1.42 -18.43 -1.69
N LEU A 280 2.18 -17.67 -2.48
CA LEU A 280 2.63 -18.07 -3.82
C LEU A 280 3.39 -19.40 -3.76
N GLN A 281 3.22 -20.24 -4.78
CA GLN A 281 3.97 -21.50 -4.89
C GLN A 281 5.49 -21.25 -4.81
N ASN A 282 6.18 -22.02 -3.97
CA ASN A 282 7.62 -21.92 -3.69
C ASN A 282 8.08 -20.62 -2.98
N ALA A 283 7.15 -19.79 -2.48
CA ALA A 283 7.52 -18.64 -1.66
C ALA A 283 7.97 -19.04 -0.25
N ILE A 284 8.82 -18.21 0.34
CA ILE A 284 9.18 -18.25 1.76
C ILE A 284 8.47 -17.13 2.51
N TYR A 285 8.22 -17.34 3.80
CA TYR A 285 7.56 -16.36 4.65
C TYR A 285 8.54 -15.63 5.57
N LEU A 286 8.68 -14.32 5.40
CA LEU A 286 9.59 -13.43 6.13
C LEU A 286 8.93 -12.06 6.44
N PRO A 287 7.90 -12.00 7.31
CA PRO A 287 7.12 -10.78 7.56
C PRO A 287 7.94 -9.63 8.14
N LEU A 288 9.01 -9.94 8.89
CA LEU A 288 9.90 -8.92 9.47
C LEU A 288 10.58 -8.05 8.41
N VAL A 289 10.81 -8.59 7.20
CA VAL A 289 11.46 -7.86 6.10
C VAL A 289 10.56 -6.72 5.60
N GLY A 290 9.24 -6.84 5.68
CA GLY A 290 8.29 -5.79 5.32
C GLY A 290 7.95 -4.81 6.44
N TYR A 291 8.49 -5.02 7.65
CA TYR A 291 8.08 -4.28 8.83
C TYR A 291 8.43 -2.77 8.72
N PRO A 292 7.51 -1.87 9.10
CA PRO A 292 7.74 -0.42 9.14
C PRO A 292 8.96 0.02 9.96
N GLY A 293 9.33 1.29 9.85
CA GLY A 293 10.44 1.88 10.63
C GLY A 293 11.42 2.62 9.74
N THR A 294 12.71 2.33 9.85
CA THR A 294 13.74 2.91 9.00
C THR A 294 14.74 1.84 8.54
N THR A 295 15.51 2.10 7.49
CA THR A 295 16.56 1.17 7.07
C THR A 295 17.77 1.15 8.01
N ASN A 296 17.79 1.96 9.08
CA ASN A 296 18.88 2.05 10.06
C ASN A 296 18.40 1.72 11.49
N ASP A 297 17.25 1.07 11.63
CA ASP A 297 16.69 0.68 12.92
C ASP A 297 17.27 -0.65 13.46
N SER A 298 16.89 -1.01 14.68
CA SER A 298 17.32 -2.25 15.33
C SER A 298 16.83 -3.52 14.60
N ILE A 299 15.80 -3.41 13.76
CA ILE A 299 15.25 -4.52 12.98
C ILE A 299 16.11 -4.81 11.75
N GLN A 300 16.76 -3.80 11.17
CA GLN A 300 17.55 -3.97 9.94
C GLN A 300 18.61 -5.07 10.06
N GLY A 301 19.27 -5.20 11.21
CA GLY A 301 20.24 -6.28 11.43
C GLY A 301 19.64 -7.68 11.27
N GLN A 302 18.43 -7.89 11.79
CA GLN A 302 17.69 -9.16 11.65
C GLN A 302 17.25 -9.39 10.21
N VAL A 303 16.83 -8.34 9.50
CA VAL A 303 16.49 -8.40 8.07
C VAL A 303 17.68 -8.83 7.24
N VAL A 304 18.86 -8.25 7.48
CA VAL A 304 20.10 -8.67 6.81
C VAL A 304 20.39 -10.16 7.05
N THR A 305 20.25 -10.63 8.29
CA THR A 305 20.44 -12.06 8.61
C THR A 305 19.44 -12.95 7.87
N GLN A 306 18.14 -12.62 7.93
CA GLN A 306 17.09 -13.43 7.27
C GLN A 306 17.29 -13.49 5.75
N LEU A 307 17.56 -12.36 5.10
CA LEU A 307 17.80 -12.30 3.66
C LEU A 307 19.08 -13.06 3.28
N LYS A 308 20.16 -12.94 4.06
CA LYS A 308 21.39 -13.70 3.81
C LYS A 308 21.15 -15.20 3.90
N THR A 309 20.40 -15.67 4.91
CA THR A 309 20.04 -17.08 5.04
C THR A 309 19.17 -17.56 3.89
N ALA A 310 18.16 -16.77 3.49
CA ALA A 310 17.26 -17.12 2.40
C ALA A 310 17.95 -17.16 1.03
N VAL A 311 18.86 -16.21 0.79
CA VAL A 311 19.63 -16.11 -0.46
C VAL A 311 20.68 -17.22 -0.57
N GLY A 312 21.30 -17.59 0.56
CA GLY A 312 22.37 -18.59 0.59
C GLY A 312 23.57 -18.17 -0.26
N ASN A 313 24.18 -19.14 -0.95
CA ASN A 313 25.38 -18.92 -1.77
C ASN A 313 25.09 -18.36 -3.18
N GLN A 314 23.93 -17.74 -3.39
CA GLN A 314 23.49 -17.22 -4.69
C GLN A 314 23.20 -15.71 -4.62
N PRO A 315 24.22 -14.85 -4.41
CA PRO A 315 24.02 -13.42 -4.14
C PRO A 315 23.36 -12.63 -5.27
N GLN A 316 23.35 -13.18 -6.49
CA GLN A 316 22.75 -12.55 -7.67
C GLN A 316 21.33 -13.07 -7.98
N ARG A 317 20.81 -14.03 -7.21
CA ARG A 317 19.48 -14.58 -7.46
C ARG A 317 18.42 -13.47 -7.38
N PRO A 318 17.46 -13.41 -8.31
CA PRO A 318 16.34 -12.48 -8.22
C PRO A 318 15.59 -12.68 -6.89
N MET A 319 15.24 -11.59 -6.23
CA MET A 319 14.33 -11.60 -5.09
C MET A 319 13.09 -10.78 -5.41
N VAL A 320 11.92 -11.39 -5.26
CA VAL A 320 10.63 -10.74 -5.49
C VAL A 320 9.90 -10.67 -4.17
N PHE A 321 9.63 -9.46 -3.70
CA PHE A 321 8.89 -9.22 -2.47
C PHE A 321 7.44 -8.88 -2.79
N PHE A 322 6.51 -9.48 -2.04
CA PHE A 322 5.08 -9.27 -2.22
C PHE A 322 4.34 -9.33 -0.88
N CYS A 323 3.15 -8.75 -0.83
CA CYS A 323 2.26 -8.80 0.31
C CYS A 323 0.80 -8.90 -0.15
N ALA A 324 -0.17 -8.32 0.57
CA ALA A 324 -1.59 -8.52 0.30
C ALA A 324 -2.03 -8.10 -1.12
N GLY A 325 -1.63 -6.90 -1.57
CA GLY A 325 -2.03 -6.40 -2.88
C GLY A 325 -1.55 -4.98 -3.18
N ALA A 326 -2.14 -4.37 -4.21
CA ALA A 326 -1.72 -3.08 -4.77
C ALA A 326 -1.65 -1.91 -3.77
N MET A 327 -2.37 -1.97 -2.65
CA MET A 327 -2.37 -0.94 -1.60
C MET A 327 -1.54 -1.33 -0.36
N CYS A 328 -0.70 -2.36 -0.47
CA CYS A 328 0.10 -2.85 0.64
C CYS A 328 1.57 -2.40 0.54
N TRP A 329 2.03 -1.63 1.53
CA TRP A 329 3.40 -1.12 1.55
C TRP A 329 4.44 -2.08 2.11
N GLU A 330 4.07 -3.18 2.75
CA GLU A 330 5.06 -4.08 3.37
C GLU A 330 6.05 -4.63 2.33
N SER A 331 5.59 -4.95 1.13
CA SER A 331 6.44 -5.35 0.00
C SER A 331 7.32 -4.22 -0.54
N TYR A 332 6.83 -2.97 -0.50
CA TYR A 332 7.61 -1.79 -0.86
C TYR A 332 8.74 -1.56 0.16
N ASN A 333 8.40 -1.63 1.45
CA ASN A 333 9.34 -1.52 2.56
C ASN A 333 10.42 -2.60 2.48
N ALA A 334 10.03 -3.83 2.16
CA ALA A 334 10.94 -4.95 1.99
C ALA A 334 12.00 -4.70 0.91
N VAL A 335 11.61 -4.12 -0.23
CA VAL A 335 12.56 -3.78 -1.29
C VAL A 335 13.52 -2.68 -0.86
N LEU A 336 13.05 -1.65 -0.14
CA LEU A 336 13.92 -0.62 0.42
C LEU A 336 14.93 -1.20 1.43
N ARG A 337 14.47 -2.07 2.34
CA ARG A 337 15.35 -2.73 3.31
C ARG A 337 16.36 -3.67 2.63
N ALA A 338 15.95 -4.42 1.60
CA ALA A 338 16.85 -5.27 0.82
C ALA A 338 17.88 -4.44 0.04
N GLY A 339 17.47 -3.29 -0.52
CA GLY A 339 18.36 -2.34 -1.17
C GLY A 339 19.42 -1.77 -0.22
N ALA A 340 19.00 -1.37 0.99
CA ALA A 340 19.88 -0.91 2.06
C ALA A 340 20.85 -2.01 2.55
N ALA A 341 20.41 -3.27 2.50
CA ALA A 341 21.25 -4.44 2.78
C ALA A 341 22.26 -4.77 1.65
N GLY A 342 22.24 -4.03 0.54
CA GLY A 342 23.21 -4.16 -0.55
C GLY A 342 22.75 -5.02 -1.72
N TYR A 343 21.54 -5.58 -1.69
CA TYR A 343 21.02 -6.34 -2.81
C TYR A 343 20.64 -5.44 -3.99
N ARG A 344 20.75 -5.98 -5.20
CA ARG A 344 20.56 -5.23 -6.46
C ARG A 344 19.51 -5.85 -7.37
N ASN A 345 19.38 -7.18 -7.37
CA ASN A 345 18.39 -7.89 -8.16
C ASN A 345 17.08 -8.08 -7.38
N VAL A 346 16.47 -6.95 -6.99
CA VAL A 346 15.29 -6.90 -6.13
C VAL A 346 14.08 -6.36 -6.89
N TYR A 347 12.96 -7.05 -6.77
CA TYR A 347 11.70 -6.74 -7.43
C TYR A 347 10.61 -6.50 -6.42
N TRP A 348 9.81 -5.47 -6.70
CA TRP A 348 8.57 -5.18 -5.99
C TRP A 348 7.39 -5.74 -6.78
N TYR A 349 6.80 -6.84 -6.31
CA TYR A 349 5.54 -7.34 -6.86
C TYR A 349 4.37 -6.69 -6.13
N ARG A 350 4.04 -5.47 -6.59
CA ARG A 350 2.98 -4.63 -6.04
C ARG A 350 1.61 -5.31 -6.00
N GLY A 351 1.31 -6.15 -7.00
CA GLY A 351 0.02 -6.82 -7.12
C GLY A 351 -0.29 -7.83 -6.02
N GLY A 352 0.75 -8.40 -5.39
CA GLY A 352 0.60 -9.23 -4.20
C GLY A 352 -0.25 -10.51 -4.40
N LEU A 353 -0.73 -11.05 -3.28
CA LEU A 353 -1.63 -12.20 -3.24
C LEU A 353 -2.90 -11.96 -4.08
N ALA A 354 -3.46 -10.74 -4.04
CA ALA A 354 -4.69 -10.38 -4.74
C ALA A 354 -4.56 -10.51 -6.27
N SER A 355 -3.49 -9.99 -6.87
CA SER A 355 -3.27 -10.10 -8.31
C SER A 355 -2.90 -11.51 -8.74
N TRP A 356 -2.15 -12.24 -7.92
CA TRP A 356 -1.83 -13.65 -8.16
C TRP A 356 -3.10 -14.53 -8.19
N GLN A 357 -4.01 -14.29 -7.25
CA GLN A 357 -5.32 -14.95 -7.19
C GLN A 357 -6.21 -14.55 -8.37
N ALA A 358 -6.28 -13.26 -8.71
CA ALA A 358 -7.07 -12.79 -9.85
C ALA A 358 -6.57 -13.34 -11.20
N ALA A 359 -5.29 -13.68 -11.30
CA ALA A 359 -4.72 -14.37 -12.45
C ALA A 359 -4.95 -15.90 -12.45
N GLY A 360 -5.59 -16.45 -11.41
CA GLY A 360 -5.89 -17.89 -11.32
C GLY A 360 -4.64 -18.76 -11.10
N LEU A 361 -3.60 -18.19 -10.48
CA LEU A 361 -2.30 -18.85 -10.32
C LEU A 361 -2.23 -19.69 -9.04
N PRO A 362 -1.38 -20.74 -9.01
CA PRO A 362 -1.36 -21.69 -7.91
C PRO A 362 -0.79 -21.08 -6.62
N PHE A 363 -1.39 -21.49 -5.50
CA PHE A 363 -0.96 -21.19 -4.14
C PHE A 363 -0.48 -22.46 -3.43
N GLN A 364 0.31 -22.27 -2.38
CA GLN A 364 0.66 -23.29 -1.39
C GLN A 364 0.19 -22.84 0.01
N PRO A 365 0.07 -23.76 0.99
CA PRO A 365 -0.10 -23.37 2.39
C PRO A 365 1.06 -22.47 2.85
N LEU A 366 0.76 -21.49 3.70
CA LEU A 366 1.78 -20.59 4.25
C LEU A 366 2.84 -21.41 5.01
N PRO A 367 4.12 -21.39 4.60
CA PRO A 367 5.17 -22.05 5.36
C PRO A 367 5.39 -21.34 6.69
N SER A 368 5.81 -22.08 7.71
CA SER A 368 6.29 -21.47 8.96
C SER A 368 7.37 -20.44 8.65
N ALA A 369 7.32 -19.29 9.34
CA ALA A 369 8.34 -18.25 9.19
C ALA A 369 9.72 -18.88 9.33
N THR A 370 10.58 -18.65 8.33
CA THR A 370 11.84 -19.40 8.22
C THR A 370 12.78 -18.97 9.34
N ALA A 371 12.88 -19.78 10.41
CA ALA A 371 13.97 -19.67 11.37
C ALA A 371 15.29 -20.12 10.71
N PRO A 372 16.45 -19.54 11.09
CA PRO A 372 17.72 -19.91 10.49
C PRO A 372 17.98 -21.42 10.66
N LYS A 373 18.10 -22.15 9.55
CA LYS A 373 18.59 -23.54 9.57
C LYS A 373 20.02 -23.53 10.11
N ALA A 374 20.21 -24.04 11.32
CA ALA A 374 21.52 -24.48 11.77
C ALA A 374 21.99 -25.57 10.80
N GLY A 375 23.08 -25.30 10.09
CA GLY A 375 23.67 -26.28 9.17
C GLY A 375 24.04 -27.53 9.95
N SER A 376 23.44 -28.67 9.58
CA SER A 376 23.94 -29.99 9.94
C SER A 376 25.25 -30.22 9.18
N ALA A 377 26.35 -29.66 9.69
CA ALA A 377 27.67 -30.13 9.35
C ALA A 377 27.84 -31.49 10.04
N ASN A 378 27.59 -32.55 9.28
CA ASN A 378 27.88 -33.91 9.64
C ASN A 378 29.41 -34.03 9.78
N MET A 379 29.95 -33.79 10.98
CA MET A 379 31.32 -34.18 11.30
C MET A 379 31.33 -35.68 11.53
N MET A 380 31.60 -36.41 10.44
CA MET A 380 32.15 -37.76 10.48
C MET A 380 33.47 -37.70 11.26
N PHE A 381 33.43 -38.09 12.52
CA PHE A 381 34.60 -38.62 13.20
C PHE A 381 34.57 -40.13 13.11
N GLY A 382 35.63 -40.70 12.57
CA GLY A 382 35.99 -42.07 12.84
C GLY A 382 37.27 -42.47 12.10
N PRO A 383 37.87 -43.59 12.48
CA PRO A 383 38.05 -44.12 13.84
C PRO A 383 39.32 -43.59 14.52
#